data_AF-A0A940D2N7-F1
#
_entry.id   AF-A0A940D2N7-F1
#
_cell.length_a   1.000
_cell.length_b   1.000
_cell.length_c   1.000
_cell.angle_alpha   90.00
_cell.angle_beta   90.00
_cell.angle_gamma   90.00
#
_symmetry.space_group_name_H-M   'P 1'
#
loop_
_entity.id
_entity.type
_entity.pdbx_description
1 polymer ?
#
loop_
_entity_poly.entity_id
_entity_poly.type
_entity_poly.pdbx_seq_one_letter_code
_entity_poly.pdbx_strand_id
1 'polypeptide(L)'
;MKRKFLLFFICLLSVFKSLLFSQGGWKEAENANSYQYLYIGVGNFYNPRRTVYIRLGQEQFIFHTYDQYTPTMIFLRAEIRYDGENWQVICKNGRYVATPPVTPPWTQTGQYEMDLKIWDEAGNIKVHTFPVIVIPPANKRYVDDNGNSMLLWSSEENLLDFPFILVAGFDPDIFNSSDHEFYYFVGKGLIDKIHSVGGDVLIYDYADGAIDIAENAQYVKNAVNYINSIKIGNTRIILGGVSMGGVVCRYALAEAEAQGNPLNVSHFVSLDSP
;
A
#
# COMPACT_ATOMS: atom_id res chain seq x y z
N MET A 1 36.67 26.86 -22.52
CA MET A 1 36.61 27.05 -21.06
C MET A 1 35.19 26.93 -20.46
N LYS A 2 34.12 27.38 -21.13
CA LYS A 2 32.74 27.37 -20.58
C LYS A 2 32.03 26.01 -20.47
N ARG A 3 32.44 24.96 -21.23
CA ARG A 3 31.81 23.63 -21.18
C ARG A 3 32.24 22.75 -19.99
N LYS A 4 33.43 22.97 -19.41
CA LYS A 4 33.91 22.20 -18.24
C LYS A 4 33.29 22.66 -16.91
N PHE A 5 32.91 23.94 -16.81
CA PHE A 5 32.21 24.48 -15.64
C PHE A 5 30.77 23.99 -15.53
N LEU A 6 30.09 23.76 -16.66
CA LEU A 6 28.71 23.30 -16.69
C LEU A 6 28.58 21.83 -16.22
N LEU A 7 29.52 20.95 -16.60
CA LEU A 7 29.55 19.57 -16.09
C LEU A 7 29.85 19.49 -14.59
N PHE A 8 30.71 20.38 -14.08
CA PHE A 8 31.03 20.43 -12.65
C PHE A 8 29.83 20.91 -11.81
N PHE A 9 29.02 21.83 -12.35
CA PHE A 9 27.79 22.31 -11.71
C PHE A 9 26.67 21.26 -11.73
N ILE A 10 26.57 20.46 -12.80
CA ILE A 10 25.58 19.36 -12.89
C ILE A 10 25.94 18.22 -11.92
N CYS A 11 27.23 17.89 -11.76
CA CYS A 11 27.68 16.94 -10.73
C CYS A 11 27.50 17.48 -9.30
N LEU A 12 27.69 18.79 -9.06
CA LEU A 12 27.42 19.35 -7.73
C LEU A 12 25.92 19.36 -7.42
N LEU A 13 25.06 19.64 -8.40
CA LEU A 13 23.60 19.60 -8.24
C LEU A 13 23.06 18.18 -8.00
N SER A 14 23.65 17.15 -8.62
CA SER A 14 23.28 15.76 -8.34
C SER A 14 23.73 15.31 -6.95
N VAL A 15 24.93 15.74 -6.50
CA VAL A 15 25.44 15.49 -5.14
C VAL A 15 24.68 16.31 -4.08
N PHE A 16 24.16 17.50 -4.41
CA PHE A 16 23.31 18.26 -3.50
C PHE A 16 21.87 17.76 -3.46
N LYS A 17 21.33 17.18 -4.55
CA LYS A 17 20.01 16.51 -4.52
C LYS A 17 20.02 15.26 -3.65
N SER A 18 21.12 14.49 -3.63
CA SER A 18 21.27 13.35 -2.72
C SER A 18 21.50 13.76 -1.26
N LEU A 19 21.93 15.00 -0.99
CA LEU A 19 22.08 15.57 0.36
C LEU A 19 20.83 16.31 0.87
N LEU A 20 19.81 16.53 0.02
CA LEU A 20 18.60 17.28 0.36
C LEU A 20 17.32 16.43 0.39
N PHE A 21 17.42 15.10 0.24
CA PHE A 21 16.41 14.24 0.85
C PHE A 21 16.57 14.38 2.36
N SER A 22 15.74 15.25 2.94
CA SER A 22 15.40 15.22 4.35
C SER A 22 15.39 13.76 4.81
N GLN A 23 16.10 13.46 5.90
CA GLN A 23 15.96 12.20 6.64
C GLN A 23 14.55 12.15 7.26
N GLY A 24 13.52 12.12 6.41
CA GLY A 24 12.17 11.78 6.77
C GLY A 24 12.20 10.32 7.18
N GLY A 25 12.30 10.09 8.48
CA GLY A 25 12.53 8.78 9.04
C GLY A 25 11.25 7.97 8.92
N TRP A 26 11.39 6.74 8.40
CA TRP A 26 10.40 5.72 8.65
C TRP A 26 10.11 5.64 10.16
N LYS A 27 8.85 5.46 10.51
CA LYS A 27 8.37 5.34 11.88
C LYS A 27 7.23 4.33 11.98
N GLU A 28 7.06 3.76 13.17
CA GLU A 28 5.89 2.96 13.51
C GLU A 28 4.68 3.88 13.65
N ALA A 29 3.57 3.53 13.00
CA ALA A 29 2.30 4.22 13.17
C ALA A 29 1.67 3.82 14.51
N GLU A 30 0.85 4.71 15.10
CA GLU A 30 0.19 4.45 16.39
C GLU A 30 -0.67 3.17 16.39
N ASN A 31 -1.22 2.84 15.23
CA ASN A 31 -1.96 1.62 14.99
C ASN A 31 -1.81 1.19 13.53
N ALA A 32 -2.22 -0.04 13.24
CA ALA A 32 -2.26 -0.56 11.89
C ALA A 32 -3.53 -0.17 11.13
N ASN A 33 -4.43 0.64 11.70
CA ASN A 33 -5.71 0.92 11.07
C ASN A 33 -5.54 1.85 9.87
N SER A 34 -6.39 1.64 8.86
CA SER A 34 -6.43 2.48 7.65
C SER A 34 -7.85 2.68 7.15
N TYR A 35 -7.98 3.65 6.24
CA TYR A 35 -9.20 3.84 5.46
C TYR A 35 -9.04 3.17 4.10
N GLN A 36 -10.03 2.36 3.72
CA GLN A 36 -10.18 1.88 2.35
C GLN A 36 -11.09 2.84 1.60
N TYR A 37 -10.50 3.57 0.67
CA TYR A 37 -11.25 4.46 -0.22
C TYR A 37 -11.76 3.66 -1.40
N LEU A 38 -13.08 3.62 -1.56
CA LEU A 38 -13.75 2.89 -2.62
C LEU A 38 -14.39 3.88 -3.58
N TYR A 39 -13.80 4.00 -4.77
CA TYR A 39 -14.21 5.03 -5.71
C TYR A 39 -15.40 4.54 -6.55
N ILE A 40 -16.46 5.35 -6.58
CA ILE A 40 -17.77 5.04 -7.15
C ILE A 40 -18.21 6.16 -8.11
N GLY A 41 -18.39 5.86 -9.39
CA GLY A 41 -18.80 6.91 -10.33
C GLY A 41 -19.45 6.39 -11.61
N VAL A 42 -19.39 7.22 -12.65
CA VAL A 42 -20.08 7.00 -13.93
C VAL A 42 -19.03 6.75 -15.02
N GLY A 43 -19.05 5.57 -15.66
CA GLY A 43 -18.18 5.24 -16.79
C GLY A 43 -17.44 3.90 -16.64
N ASN A 44 -16.74 3.49 -17.71
CA ASN A 44 -16.03 2.20 -17.82
C ASN A 44 -14.72 2.10 -17.01
N PHE A 45 -14.23 3.21 -16.43
CA PHE A 45 -13.03 3.22 -15.58
C PHE A 45 -13.32 2.78 -14.14
N TYR A 46 -14.60 2.76 -13.76
CA TYR A 46 -15.05 2.11 -12.55
C TYR A 46 -15.28 0.64 -12.87
N ASN A 47 -14.48 -0.24 -12.29
CA ASN A 47 -14.75 -1.67 -12.36
C ASN A 47 -15.60 -2.05 -11.12
N PRO A 48 -16.94 -2.10 -11.22
CA PRO A 48 -17.83 -2.50 -10.12
C PRO A 48 -17.71 -4.00 -9.77
N ARG A 49 -16.60 -4.66 -10.14
CA ARG A 49 -16.25 -6.03 -9.79
C ARG A 49 -14.79 -6.16 -9.33
N ARG A 50 -14.09 -5.06 -9.04
CA ARG A 50 -12.78 -5.14 -8.40
C ARG A 50 -12.99 -5.67 -6.98
N THR A 51 -12.38 -6.80 -6.69
CA THR A 51 -12.37 -7.38 -5.34
C THR A 51 -11.68 -6.39 -4.39
N VAL A 52 -12.32 -6.11 -3.26
CA VAL A 52 -11.77 -5.30 -2.19
C VAL A 52 -11.05 -6.22 -1.21
N TYR A 53 -9.82 -5.90 -0.84
CA TYR A 53 -9.06 -6.67 0.14
C TYR A 53 -8.95 -5.85 1.41
N ILE A 54 -9.33 -6.43 2.55
CA ILE A 54 -9.29 -5.74 3.83
C ILE A 54 -8.68 -6.58 4.94
N ARG A 55 -8.06 -5.93 5.91
CA ARG A 55 -7.62 -6.53 7.17
C ARG A 55 -8.75 -6.57 8.20
N LEU A 56 -8.96 -7.75 8.77
CA LEU A 56 -9.99 -8.00 9.78
C LEU A 56 -9.85 -7.02 10.96
N GLY A 57 -10.88 -6.20 11.18
CA GLY A 57 -10.96 -5.28 12.32
C GLY A 57 -10.02 -4.07 12.27
N GLN A 58 -9.28 -3.87 11.17
CA GLN A 58 -8.30 -2.78 11.04
C GLN A 58 -8.69 -1.73 9.99
N GLU A 59 -9.83 -1.87 9.34
CA GLU A 59 -10.18 -1.00 8.21
C GLU A 59 -11.58 -0.42 8.30
N GLN A 60 -11.74 0.77 7.74
CA GLN A 60 -13.02 1.42 7.55
C GLN A 60 -13.20 1.80 6.09
N PHE A 61 -14.41 1.64 5.57
CA PHE A 61 -14.75 2.01 4.20
C PHE A 61 -15.15 3.48 4.10
N ILE A 62 -14.64 4.15 3.08
CA ILE A 62 -15.09 5.47 2.64
C ILE A 62 -15.42 5.37 1.15
N PHE A 63 -16.70 5.54 0.80
CA PHE A 63 -17.11 5.52 -0.60
C PHE A 63 -17.03 6.92 -1.18
N HIS A 64 -16.26 7.10 -2.25
CA HIS A 64 -15.92 8.41 -2.79
C HIS A 64 -16.33 8.55 -4.26
N THR A 65 -16.93 9.67 -4.66
CA THR A 65 -17.42 9.87 -6.03
C THR A 65 -16.57 10.77 -6.92
N TYR A 66 -15.51 11.36 -6.37
CA TYR A 66 -14.49 12.06 -7.16
C TYR A 66 -13.48 11.07 -7.69
N ASP A 67 -13.25 11.11 -8.99
CA ASP A 67 -12.08 10.54 -9.66
C ASP A 67 -11.47 11.66 -10.49
N GLN A 68 -10.15 11.75 -10.54
CA GLN A 68 -9.44 12.77 -11.31
C GLN A 68 -9.78 12.75 -12.82
N TYR A 69 -10.34 11.65 -13.32
CA TYR A 69 -10.71 11.48 -14.73
C TYR A 69 -12.20 11.69 -15.04
N THR A 70 -13.08 11.76 -14.03
CA THR A 70 -14.53 11.87 -14.24
C THR A 70 -15.16 12.98 -13.40
N PRO A 71 -16.23 13.65 -13.88
CA PRO A 71 -16.90 14.68 -13.10
C PRO A 71 -17.42 14.13 -11.77
N THR A 72 -17.09 14.80 -10.67
CA THR A 72 -17.59 14.45 -9.32
C THR A 72 -19.11 14.34 -9.34
N MET A 73 -19.63 13.19 -8.95
CA MET A 73 -21.06 12.99 -8.77
C MET A 73 -21.47 13.32 -7.33
N ILE A 74 -22.50 14.13 -7.13
CA ILE A 74 -23.08 14.34 -5.81
C ILE A 74 -24.17 13.30 -5.57
N PHE A 75 -24.12 12.65 -4.41
CA PHE A 75 -25.20 11.77 -3.95
C PHE A 75 -25.89 12.35 -2.72
N LEU A 76 -27.19 12.11 -2.62
CA LEU A 76 -28.07 12.64 -1.58
C LEU A 76 -28.30 11.65 -0.43
N ARG A 77 -28.12 10.36 -0.74
CA ARG A 77 -28.32 9.24 0.17
C ARG A 77 -27.41 8.09 -0.24
N ALA A 78 -26.90 7.38 0.75
CA ALA A 78 -26.22 6.11 0.57
C ALA A 78 -26.71 5.10 1.60
N GLU A 79 -26.92 3.88 1.14
CA GLU A 79 -27.20 2.69 1.95
C GLU A 79 -26.17 1.61 1.64
N ILE A 80 -25.84 0.83 2.66
CA ILE A 80 -24.94 -0.31 2.55
C ILE A 80 -25.65 -1.59 2.99
N ARG A 81 -25.25 -2.71 2.43
CA ARG A 81 -25.67 -4.05 2.84
C ARG A 81 -24.47 -4.98 2.77
N TYR A 82 -24.40 -5.93 3.69
CA TYR A 82 -23.38 -6.96 3.72
C TYR A 82 -24.04 -8.32 3.55
N ASP A 83 -23.43 -9.21 2.75
CA ASP A 83 -23.82 -10.61 2.60
C ASP A 83 -25.32 -10.85 2.35
N GLY A 84 -25.95 -9.95 1.58
CA GLY A 84 -27.37 -10.04 1.25
C GLY A 84 -28.35 -9.71 2.40
N GLU A 85 -27.88 -9.21 3.54
CA GLU A 85 -28.70 -8.85 4.71
C GLU A 85 -29.58 -7.59 4.50
N ASN A 86 -29.94 -6.88 5.58
CA ASN A 86 -30.74 -5.68 5.50
C ASN A 86 -29.91 -4.45 5.09
N TRP A 87 -30.53 -3.56 4.31
CA TRP A 87 -29.93 -2.26 3.98
C TRP A 87 -29.84 -1.37 5.23
N GLN A 88 -28.67 -0.78 5.42
CA GLN A 88 -28.35 0.15 6.50
C GLN A 88 -28.08 1.53 5.90
N VAL A 89 -28.72 2.57 6.44
CA VAL A 89 -28.51 3.94 5.96
C VAL A 89 -27.21 4.50 6.52
N ILE A 90 -26.27 4.87 5.65
CA ILE A 90 -24.98 5.46 6.04
C ILE A 90 -24.93 6.97 5.79
N CYS A 91 -25.70 7.48 4.83
CA CYS A 91 -25.84 8.92 4.55
C CYS A 91 -27.28 9.24 4.16
N LYS A 92 -27.85 10.34 4.65
CA LYS A 92 -29.19 10.83 4.25
C LYS A 92 -29.31 12.34 4.44
N ASN A 93 -30.17 12.97 3.65
CA ASN A 93 -30.57 14.37 3.80
C ASN A 93 -29.39 15.38 3.69
N GLY A 94 -28.46 15.15 2.77
CA GLY A 94 -27.31 16.04 2.52
C GLY A 94 -26.82 15.93 1.08
N ARG A 95 -25.77 16.69 0.73
CA ARG A 95 -25.05 16.57 -0.56
C ARG A 95 -23.66 16.02 -0.26
N TYR A 96 -23.37 14.81 -0.74
CA TYR A 96 -22.15 14.07 -0.40
C TYR A 96 -21.30 13.82 -1.66
N VAL A 97 -19.98 13.91 -1.46
CA VAL A 97 -18.97 13.38 -2.40
C VAL A 97 -18.21 12.19 -1.79
N ALA A 98 -18.36 11.99 -0.47
CA ALA A 98 -17.80 10.90 0.30
C ALA A 98 -18.76 10.51 1.42
N THR A 99 -18.78 9.23 1.79
CA THR A 99 -19.48 8.79 3.00
C THR A 99 -18.64 9.08 4.25
N PRO A 100 -19.24 9.21 5.45
CA PRO A 100 -18.50 8.98 6.68
C PRO A 100 -17.85 7.59 6.68
N PRO A 101 -16.79 7.37 7.48
CA PRO A 101 -16.19 6.05 7.63
C PRO A 101 -17.22 5.02 8.12
N VAL A 102 -17.27 3.87 7.46
CA VAL A 102 -18.15 2.75 7.81
C VAL A 102 -17.31 1.56 8.26
N THR A 103 -17.61 1.02 9.43
CA THR A 103 -16.91 -0.16 9.95
C THR A 103 -17.48 -1.43 9.32
N PRO A 104 -16.64 -2.29 8.71
CA PRO A 104 -17.05 -3.60 8.21
C PRO A 104 -17.58 -4.49 9.34
N PRO A 105 -18.64 -5.30 9.12
CA PRO A 105 -19.25 -6.09 10.19
C PRO A 105 -18.56 -7.43 10.46
N TRP A 106 -17.66 -7.86 9.58
CA TRP A 106 -17.09 -9.21 9.61
C TRP A 106 -16.17 -9.41 10.81
N THR A 107 -16.31 -10.56 11.45
CA THR A 107 -15.51 -10.97 12.62
C THR A 107 -14.55 -12.12 12.33
N GLN A 108 -14.56 -12.62 11.09
CA GLN A 108 -13.70 -13.73 10.64
C GLN A 108 -13.10 -13.41 9.27
N THR A 109 -11.92 -13.96 8.99
CA THR A 109 -11.32 -13.93 7.66
C THR A 109 -12.14 -14.76 6.68
N GLY A 110 -12.22 -14.35 5.42
CA GLY A 110 -13.03 -15.09 4.44
C GLY A 110 -13.37 -14.27 3.20
N GLN A 111 -14.27 -14.84 2.40
CA GLN A 111 -14.85 -14.16 1.24
C GLN A 111 -16.26 -13.73 1.60
N TYR A 112 -16.58 -12.49 1.26
CA TYR A 112 -17.84 -11.83 1.59
C TYR A 112 -18.30 -10.96 0.43
N GLU A 113 -19.49 -10.39 0.58
CA GLU A 113 -20.04 -9.44 -0.37
C GLU A 113 -20.54 -8.19 0.33
N MET A 114 -20.37 -7.05 -0.34
CA MET A 114 -20.88 -5.77 0.12
C MET A 114 -21.57 -5.06 -1.03
N ASP A 115 -22.78 -4.57 -0.78
CA ASP A 115 -23.50 -3.72 -1.72
C ASP A 115 -23.58 -2.29 -1.22
N LEU A 116 -23.35 -1.34 -2.11
CA LEU A 116 -23.61 0.07 -1.90
C LEU A 116 -24.72 0.53 -2.83
N LYS A 117 -25.74 1.17 -2.28
CA LYS A 117 -26.82 1.81 -3.02
C LYS A 117 -26.79 3.31 -2.79
N ILE A 118 -26.80 4.08 -3.87
CA ILE A 118 -26.70 5.54 -3.85
C ILE A 118 -27.82 6.18 -4.66
N TRP A 119 -28.26 7.36 -4.21
CA TRP A 119 -29.20 8.24 -4.91
C TRP A 119 -28.48 9.49 -5.34
N ASP A 120 -28.50 9.81 -6.63
CA ASP A 120 -27.93 11.06 -7.14
C ASP A 120 -28.91 12.25 -7.02
N GLU A 121 -28.45 13.45 -7.39
CA GLU A 121 -29.27 14.67 -7.35
C GLU A 121 -30.46 14.66 -8.33
N ALA A 122 -30.40 13.82 -9.37
CA ALA A 122 -31.50 13.63 -10.32
C ALA A 122 -32.52 12.58 -9.85
N GLY A 123 -32.28 11.95 -8.70
CA GLY A 123 -33.13 10.90 -8.13
C GLY A 123 -32.88 9.51 -8.72
N ASN A 124 -31.85 9.33 -9.53
CA ASN A 124 -31.49 8.00 -10.04
C ASN A 124 -30.85 7.18 -8.92
N ILE A 125 -31.14 5.87 -8.94
CA ILE A 125 -30.59 4.91 -8.00
C ILE A 125 -29.52 4.09 -8.71
N LYS A 126 -28.36 3.95 -8.08
CA LYS A 126 -27.30 3.04 -8.51
C LYS A 126 -26.96 2.07 -7.40
N VAL A 127 -26.73 0.81 -7.76
CA VAL A 127 -26.25 -0.23 -6.84
C VAL A 127 -24.92 -0.74 -7.37
N HIS A 128 -23.93 -0.77 -6.48
CA HIS A 128 -22.60 -1.31 -6.71
C HIS A 128 -22.41 -2.51 -5.79
N THR A 129 -21.93 -3.62 -6.33
CA THR A 129 -21.63 -4.84 -5.58
C THR A 129 -20.13 -5.05 -5.57
N PHE A 130 -19.56 -5.29 -4.40
CA PHE A 130 -18.13 -5.47 -4.18
C PHE A 130 -17.90 -6.86 -3.60
N PRO A 131 -17.19 -7.75 -4.31
CA PRO A 131 -16.59 -8.92 -3.68
C PRO A 131 -15.56 -8.43 -2.64
N VAL A 132 -15.61 -8.94 -1.42
CA VAL A 132 -14.68 -8.55 -0.34
C VAL A 132 -13.93 -9.77 0.15
N ILE A 133 -12.61 -9.62 0.27
CA ILE A 133 -11.72 -10.61 0.86
C ILE A 133 -11.19 -10.04 2.17
N VAL A 134 -11.49 -10.71 3.26
CA VAL A 134 -11.02 -10.34 4.60
C VAL A 134 -9.84 -11.23 4.97
N ILE A 135 -8.68 -10.62 5.15
CA ILE A 135 -7.43 -11.28 5.54
C ILE A 135 -7.11 -11.06 7.03
N PRO A 136 -6.18 -11.84 7.62
CA PRO A 136 -5.73 -11.61 9.00
C PRO A 136 -5.21 -10.17 9.22
N PRO A 137 -5.37 -9.63 10.45
CA PRO A 137 -4.84 -8.31 10.79
C PRO A 137 -3.31 -8.30 10.68
N ALA A 138 -2.75 -7.14 10.32
CA ALA A 138 -1.32 -6.91 10.42
C ALA A 138 -0.93 -6.64 11.87
N ASN A 139 0.26 -7.07 12.28
CA ASN A 139 0.80 -6.80 13.62
C ASN A 139 1.17 -5.33 13.78
N LYS A 140 1.86 -4.76 12.78
CA LYS A 140 2.35 -3.37 12.81
C LYS A 140 2.26 -2.70 11.45
N ARG A 141 2.20 -1.37 11.48
CA ARG A 141 2.29 -0.50 10.31
C ARG A 141 3.45 0.47 10.48
N TYR A 142 4.24 0.63 9.43
CA TYR A 142 5.30 1.61 9.34
C TYR A 142 5.01 2.56 8.19
N VAL A 143 5.34 3.84 8.36
CA VAL A 143 5.15 4.88 7.36
C VAL A 143 6.37 5.77 7.28
N ASP A 144 6.65 6.31 6.11
CA ASP A 144 7.58 7.43 5.97
C ASP A 144 6.82 8.77 5.88
N ASP A 145 7.56 9.87 5.78
CA ASP A 145 6.98 11.21 5.68
C ASP A 145 6.47 11.55 4.25
N ASN A 146 6.59 10.62 3.29
CA ASN A 146 6.16 10.78 1.91
C ASN A 146 4.89 9.98 1.58
N GLY A 147 4.40 9.17 2.52
CA GLY A 147 3.20 8.36 2.37
C GLY A 147 3.47 6.91 1.97
N ASN A 148 4.73 6.50 1.81
CA ASN A 148 5.07 5.08 1.62
C ASN A 148 4.78 4.33 2.92
N SER A 149 4.42 3.06 2.81
CA SER A 149 4.09 2.29 4.01
C SER A 149 4.46 0.82 3.92
N MET A 150 4.70 0.22 5.09
CA MET A 150 4.91 -1.21 5.25
C MET A 150 3.94 -1.78 6.28
N LEU A 151 3.37 -2.95 5.99
CA LEU A 151 2.63 -3.76 6.95
C LEU A 151 3.39 -5.02 7.32
N LEU A 152 3.48 -5.30 8.61
CA LEU A 152 4.14 -6.47 9.18
C LEU A 152 3.11 -7.54 9.53
N TRP A 153 3.35 -8.76 9.03
CA TRP A 153 2.78 -10.00 9.55
C TRP A 153 3.92 -10.88 10.08
N SER A 154 4.09 -10.90 11.40
CA SER A 154 5.13 -11.67 12.07
C SER A 154 4.73 -13.13 12.27
N SER A 155 5.72 -14.02 12.30
CA SER A 155 5.50 -15.44 12.54
C SER A 155 5.17 -15.75 14.01
N GLU A 156 5.71 -14.94 14.93
CA GLU A 156 5.36 -14.89 16.34
C GLU A 156 4.87 -13.48 16.68
N GLU A 157 3.84 -13.35 17.52
CA GLU A 157 3.20 -12.03 17.75
C GLU A 157 4.20 -10.96 18.20
N ASN A 158 4.29 -9.88 17.40
CA ASN A 158 5.04 -8.66 17.69
C ASN A 158 6.57 -8.81 17.80
N LEU A 159 7.13 -9.91 17.29
CA LEU A 159 8.57 -10.08 17.14
C LEU A 159 8.95 -9.83 15.67
N LEU A 160 9.95 -8.98 15.47
CA LEU A 160 10.54 -8.69 14.16
C LEU A 160 12.00 -9.10 14.23
N ASP A 161 12.33 -10.35 13.89
CA ASP A 161 13.66 -10.92 14.12
C ASP A 161 14.21 -11.69 12.91
N PHE A 162 13.35 -12.09 11.96
CA PHE A 162 13.75 -12.66 10.68
C PHE A 162 12.98 -12.01 9.51
N PRO A 163 13.28 -10.74 9.19
CA PRO A 163 12.52 -9.96 8.22
C PRO A 163 12.72 -10.38 6.77
N PHE A 164 11.60 -10.60 6.08
CA PHE A 164 11.44 -10.64 4.63
C PHE A 164 10.64 -9.40 4.20
N ILE A 165 11.28 -8.46 3.50
CA ILE A 165 10.59 -7.31 2.92
C ILE A 165 10.20 -7.63 1.47
N LEU A 166 8.92 -7.57 1.14
CA LEU A 166 8.37 -7.74 -0.20
C LEU A 166 7.90 -6.38 -0.73
N VAL A 167 8.58 -5.86 -1.75
CA VAL A 167 8.25 -4.57 -2.38
C VAL A 167 7.24 -4.76 -3.50
N ALA A 168 6.14 -4.00 -3.41
CA ALA A 168 5.06 -3.99 -4.39
C ALA A 168 5.56 -3.71 -5.83
N GLY A 169 4.75 -4.12 -6.80
CA GLY A 169 4.93 -3.78 -8.20
C GLY A 169 4.46 -2.37 -8.55
N PHE A 170 4.36 -2.12 -9.85
CA PHE A 170 3.81 -0.87 -10.37
C PHE A 170 2.28 -0.93 -10.31
N ASP A 171 1.68 -0.10 -9.45
CA ASP A 171 0.26 0.24 -9.53
C ASP A 171 0.12 1.77 -9.67
N PRO A 172 -0.22 2.30 -10.86
CA PRO A 172 -0.46 3.73 -11.04
C PRO A 172 -1.86 4.15 -10.56
N ASP A 173 -2.72 3.21 -10.17
CA ASP A 173 -4.07 3.48 -9.68
C ASP A 173 -4.03 3.82 -8.18
N ILE A 174 -3.66 5.07 -7.90
CA ILE A 174 -3.63 5.67 -6.55
C ILE A 174 -5.03 5.64 -5.88
N PHE A 175 -6.10 5.37 -6.65
CA PHE A 175 -7.47 5.52 -6.18
C PHE A 175 -8.05 4.21 -5.63
N ASN A 176 -7.41 3.04 -5.69
CA ASN A 176 -8.02 1.82 -5.10
C ASN A 176 -6.97 0.82 -4.59
N SER A 177 -5.85 1.29 -4.02
CA SER A 177 -4.75 0.43 -3.59
C SER A 177 -5.05 -0.25 -2.26
N SER A 178 -5.67 -1.43 -2.33
CA SER A 178 -5.62 -2.44 -1.25
C SER A 178 -4.32 -3.26 -1.38
N ASP A 179 -3.19 -2.61 -1.64
CA ASP A 179 -2.04 -3.30 -2.22
C ASP A 179 -1.37 -4.23 -1.22
N HIS A 180 -1.18 -3.81 0.03
CA HIS A 180 -0.66 -4.70 1.06
C HIS A 180 -1.54 -5.94 1.22
N GLU A 181 -2.85 -5.73 1.30
CA GLU A 181 -3.83 -6.79 1.53
C GLU A 181 -3.95 -7.73 0.32
N PHE A 182 -3.88 -7.17 -0.90
CA PHE A 182 -3.82 -7.92 -2.14
C PHE A 182 -2.58 -8.80 -2.20
N TYR A 183 -1.38 -8.22 -1.98
CA TYR A 183 -0.12 -8.97 -1.98
C TYR A 183 -0.10 -10.03 -0.89
N TYR A 184 -0.69 -9.76 0.27
CA TYR A 184 -0.86 -10.78 1.31
C TYR A 184 -1.74 -11.93 0.81
N PHE A 185 -2.91 -11.62 0.25
CA PHE A 185 -3.85 -12.63 -0.21
C PHE A 185 -3.26 -13.52 -1.31
N VAL A 186 -2.70 -12.93 -2.36
CA VAL A 186 -2.12 -13.70 -3.47
C VAL A 186 -0.81 -14.39 -3.06
N GLY A 187 -0.06 -13.78 -2.15
CA GLY A 187 1.20 -14.29 -1.61
C GLY A 187 1.04 -15.28 -0.47
N LYS A 188 -0.19 -15.60 -0.03
CA LYS A 188 -0.44 -16.36 1.20
C LYS A 188 0.36 -17.67 1.29
N GLY A 189 0.45 -18.43 0.20
CA GLY A 189 1.20 -19.69 0.20
C GLY A 189 2.72 -19.52 0.38
N LEU A 190 3.28 -18.37 -0.03
CA LEU A 190 4.68 -18.01 0.25
C LEU A 190 4.83 -17.53 1.69
N ILE A 191 3.92 -16.68 2.16
CA ILE A 191 3.89 -16.16 3.52
C ILE A 191 3.83 -17.31 4.54
N ASP A 192 2.93 -18.27 4.34
CA ASP A 192 2.79 -19.44 5.22
C ASP A 192 4.10 -20.26 5.29
N LYS A 193 4.85 -20.36 4.18
CA LYS A 193 6.15 -21.03 4.15
C LYS A 193 7.23 -20.23 4.89
N ILE A 194 7.25 -18.91 4.73
CA ILE A 194 8.16 -18.03 5.45
C ILE A 194 7.88 -18.12 6.96
N HIS A 195 6.62 -18.04 7.36
CA HIS A 195 6.19 -18.20 8.75
C HIS A 195 6.57 -19.59 9.30
N SER A 196 6.47 -20.66 8.50
CA SER A 196 6.84 -22.02 8.94
C SER A 196 8.31 -22.21 9.32
N VAL A 197 9.19 -21.27 8.91
CA VAL A 197 10.61 -21.24 9.27
C VAL A 197 10.95 -20.09 10.23
N GLY A 198 9.93 -19.46 10.84
CA GLY A 198 10.07 -18.36 11.78
C GLY A 198 10.40 -17.01 11.13
N GLY A 199 10.13 -16.85 9.83
CA GLY A 199 10.35 -15.58 9.13
C GLY A 199 9.19 -14.62 9.30
N ASP A 200 9.47 -13.32 9.31
CA ASP A 200 8.46 -12.26 9.37
C ASP A 200 8.28 -11.62 8.00
N VAL A 201 7.05 -11.32 7.58
CA VAL A 201 6.79 -10.72 6.27
C VAL A 201 6.40 -9.26 6.43
N LEU A 202 7.13 -8.38 5.77
CA LEU A 202 6.77 -6.99 5.58
C LEU A 202 6.40 -6.78 4.12
N ILE A 203 5.20 -6.27 3.86
CA ILE A 203 4.82 -5.86 2.52
C ILE A 203 5.00 -4.35 2.45
N TYR A 204 5.77 -3.88 1.48
CA TYR A 204 6.01 -2.46 1.21
C TYR A 204 5.12 -2.02 0.06
N ASP A 205 4.46 -0.88 0.24
CA ASP A 205 3.70 -0.20 -0.79
C ASP A 205 4.16 1.26 -0.97
N TYR A 206 4.09 1.73 -2.21
CA TYR A 206 4.52 3.05 -2.61
C TYR A 206 3.45 4.09 -2.30
N ALA A 207 3.86 5.32 -1.99
CA ALA A 207 2.95 6.46 -2.02
C ALA A 207 2.53 6.78 -3.47
N ASP A 208 3.50 6.66 -4.38
CA ASP A 208 3.31 6.83 -5.83
C ASP A 208 4.27 5.86 -6.55
N GLY A 209 3.72 4.76 -7.06
CA GLY A 209 4.49 3.78 -7.83
C GLY A 209 4.98 4.31 -9.19
N ALA A 210 4.50 5.47 -9.66
CA ALA A 210 4.80 6.01 -10.98
C ALA A 210 5.93 7.05 -11.03
N ILE A 211 6.52 7.39 -9.88
CA ILE A 211 7.73 8.22 -9.85
C ILE A 211 8.95 7.48 -10.40
N ASP A 212 10.06 8.22 -10.54
CA ASP A 212 11.32 7.66 -11.02
C ASP A 212 11.78 6.45 -10.19
N ILE A 213 12.20 5.38 -10.86
CA ILE A 213 12.65 4.13 -10.22
C ILE A 213 13.82 4.38 -9.25
N ALA A 214 14.73 5.30 -9.58
CA ALA A 214 15.86 5.63 -8.71
C ALA A 214 15.40 6.39 -7.45
N GLU A 215 14.32 7.17 -7.55
CA GLU A 215 13.68 7.83 -6.41
C GLU A 215 12.99 6.80 -5.51
N ASN A 216 12.17 5.92 -6.09
CA ASN A 216 11.57 4.79 -5.37
C ASN A 216 12.63 3.90 -4.69
N ALA A 217 13.79 3.72 -5.33
CA ALA A 217 14.90 2.99 -4.74
C ALA A 217 15.49 3.68 -3.50
N GLN A 218 15.47 5.02 -3.41
CA GLN A 218 15.89 5.72 -2.20
C GLN A 218 14.95 5.41 -1.02
N TYR A 219 13.64 5.41 -1.24
CA TYR A 219 12.67 5.06 -0.20
C TYR A 219 12.82 3.61 0.28
N VAL A 220 13.08 2.68 -0.64
CA VAL A 220 13.37 1.27 -0.30
C VAL A 220 14.67 1.15 0.52
N LYS A 221 15.75 1.85 0.15
CA LYS A 221 17.00 1.86 0.95
C LYS A 221 16.74 2.35 2.38
N ASN A 222 15.95 3.42 2.52
CA ASN A 222 15.60 3.98 3.82
C ASN A 222 14.73 3.01 4.64
N ALA A 223 13.78 2.31 4.00
CA ALA A 223 12.97 1.29 4.64
C ALA A 223 13.83 0.12 5.15
N VAL A 224 14.75 -0.38 4.33
CA VAL A 224 15.68 -1.46 4.71
C VAL A 224 16.57 -1.05 5.88
N ASN A 225 17.09 0.18 5.88
CA ASN A 225 17.89 0.70 6.98
C ASN A 225 17.06 0.85 8.27
N TYR A 226 15.81 1.29 8.15
CA TYR A 226 14.90 1.40 9.29
C TYR A 226 14.55 0.04 9.88
N ILE A 227 14.19 -0.95 9.07
CA ILE A 227 13.93 -2.31 9.57
C ILE A 227 15.18 -2.90 10.23
N ASN A 228 16.37 -2.65 9.67
CA ASN A 228 17.61 -3.05 10.32
C ASN A 228 17.86 -2.37 11.68
N SER A 229 17.36 -1.15 11.90
CA SER A 229 17.56 -0.41 13.15
C SER A 229 16.59 -0.81 14.26
N ILE A 230 15.41 -1.35 13.91
CA ILE A 230 14.38 -1.74 14.88
C ILE A 230 14.23 -3.25 15.10
N LYS A 231 14.71 -4.07 14.14
CA LYS A 231 14.60 -5.53 14.27
C LYS A 231 15.42 -6.05 15.46
N ILE A 232 14.94 -7.13 16.03
CA ILE A 232 15.59 -7.84 17.12
C ILE A 232 16.64 -8.77 16.53
N GLY A 233 17.84 -8.76 17.12
CA GLY A 233 18.94 -9.63 16.69
C GLY A 233 19.58 -9.24 15.35
N ASN A 234 20.42 -10.13 14.85
CA ASN A 234 21.36 -9.84 13.76
C ASN A 234 21.01 -10.51 12.42
N THR A 235 19.88 -11.21 12.33
CA THR A 235 19.42 -11.83 11.08
C THR A 235 19.29 -10.76 10.01
N ARG A 236 19.96 -10.96 8.87
CA ARG A 236 19.96 -10.01 7.76
C ARG A 236 18.67 -10.14 6.96
N ILE A 237 18.13 -9.00 6.52
CA ILE A 237 16.87 -8.93 5.77
C ILE A 237 16.96 -9.76 4.48
N ILE A 238 15.88 -10.45 4.13
CA ILE A 238 15.66 -10.92 2.76
C ILE A 238 14.85 -9.84 2.05
N LEU A 239 15.36 -9.30 0.94
CA LEU A 239 14.69 -8.26 0.18
C LEU A 239 14.13 -8.86 -1.11
N GLY A 240 12.82 -8.88 -1.23
CA GLY A 240 12.09 -9.33 -2.41
C GLY A 240 11.35 -8.18 -3.09
N GLY A 241 11.11 -8.30 -4.39
CA GLY A 241 10.24 -7.35 -5.10
C GLY A 241 9.45 -8.03 -6.20
N VAL A 242 8.19 -7.61 -6.37
CA VAL A 242 7.27 -8.09 -7.41
C VAL A 242 7.28 -7.13 -8.59
N SER A 243 7.34 -7.63 -9.83
CA SER A 243 7.28 -6.78 -11.03
C SER A 243 8.30 -5.63 -10.95
N MET A 244 7.88 -4.36 -11.13
CA MET A 244 8.73 -3.18 -10.95
C MET A 244 9.47 -3.16 -9.60
N GLY A 245 8.86 -3.66 -8.52
CA GLY A 245 9.46 -3.70 -7.19
C GLY A 245 10.80 -4.43 -7.14
N GLY A 246 10.98 -5.50 -7.94
CA GLY A 246 12.26 -6.19 -8.01
C GLY A 246 13.33 -5.39 -8.76
N VAL A 247 12.94 -4.60 -9.77
CA VAL A 247 13.85 -3.63 -10.43
C VAL A 247 14.28 -2.56 -9.43
N VAL A 248 13.34 -2.00 -8.67
CA VAL A 248 13.61 -1.01 -7.61
C VAL A 248 14.57 -1.58 -6.57
N CYS A 249 14.30 -2.79 -6.06
CA CYS A 249 15.17 -3.46 -5.08
C CYS A 249 16.58 -3.69 -5.63
N ARG A 250 16.69 -4.18 -6.87
CA ARG A 250 17.99 -4.41 -7.52
C ARG A 250 18.76 -3.12 -7.70
N TYR A 251 18.09 -2.04 -8.11
CA TYR A 251 18.70 -0.72 -8.22
C TYR A 251 19.21 -0.23 -6.86
N ALA A 252 18.37 -0.31 -5.82
CA ALA A 252 18.71 0.09 -4.45
C ALA A 252 19.97 -0.63 -3.94
N LEU A 253 20.05 -1.95 -4.12
CA LEU A 253 21.19 -2.76 -3.72
C LEU A 253 22.46 -2.38 -4.49
N ALA A 254 22.39 -2.34 -5.82
CA ALA A 254 23.55 -2.06 -6.67
C ALA A 254 24.10 -0.64 -6.46
N GLU A 255 23.21 0.34 -6.29
CA GLU A 255 23.63 1.72 -6.01
C GLU A 255 24.30 1.83 -4.63
N ALA A 256 23.74 1.20 -3.60
CA ALA A 256 24.29 1.19 -2.26
C ALA A 256 25.70 0.55 -2.22
N GLU A 257 25.90 -0.55 -2.92
CA GLU A 257 27.21 -1.19 -3.11
C GLU A 257 28.19 -0.28 -3.84
N ALA A 258 27.79 0.33 -4.95
CA ALA A 258 28.63 1.23 -5.74
C ALA A 258 29.05 2.49 -4.96
N GLN A 259 28.23 2.94 -4.01
CA GLN A 259 28.51 4.06 -3.12
C GLN A 259 29.32 3.67 -1.88
N GLY A 260 29.68 2.38 -1.72
CA GLY A 260 30.46 1.89 -0.59
C GLY A 260 29.67 1.79 0.72
N ASN A 261 28.34 1.80 0.66
CA ASN A 261 27.44 1.66 1.81
C ASN A 261 26.41 0.54 1.56
N PRO A 262 26.84 -0.73 1.44
CA PRO A 262 25.96 -1.83 1.12
C PRO A 262 24.86 -2.00 2.18
N LEU A 263 23.63 -2.29 1.73
CA LEU A 263 22.52 -2.57 2.63
C LEU A 263 22.75 -3.90 3.38
N ASN A 264 22.29 -3.98 4.63
CA ASN A 264 22.38 -5.20 5.43
C ASN A 264 21.30 -6.22 5.04
N VAL A 265 21.43 -6.77 3.84
CA VAL A 265 20.53 -7.74 3.19
C VAL A 265 21.30 -9.03 2.93
N SER A 266 20.67 -10.19 3.18
CA SER A 266 21.26 -11.50 2.92
C SER A 266 21.01 -12.00 1.50
N HIS A 267 19.77 -11.84 1.03
CA HIS A 267 19.30 -12.37 -0.24
C HIS A 267 18.43 -11.33 -0.94
N PHE A 268 18.55 -11.30 -2.26
CA PHE A 268 17.63 -10.61 -3.14
C PHE A 268 16.73 -11.63 -3.85
N VAL A 269 15.42 -11.41 -3.85
CA VAL A 269 14.44 -12.25 -4.55
C VAL A 269 13.70 -11.40 -5.58
N SER A 270 13.75 -11.81 -6.84
CA SER A 270 12.97 -11.20 -7.92
C SER A 270 11.76 -12.07 -8.22
N LEU A 271 10.56 -11.48 -8.22
CA LEU A 271 9.30 -12.17 -8.53
C LEU A 271 8.66 -11.51 -9.74
N ASP A 272 8.75 -12.17 -10.89
CA ASP A 272 8.19 -11.69 -12.16
C ASP A 272 8.61 -10.25 -12.52
N SER A 273 9.84 -9.88 -12.18
CA SER A 273 10.38 -8.55 -12.49
C SER A 273 10.95 -8.47 -13.90
N PRO A 274 10.69 -7.37 -14.63
CA PRO A 274 11.19 -7.15 -15.99
C PRO A 274 12.69 -6.85 -16.06
#